data_AF-A0A959B7K6-F1
#
_entry.id   AF-A0A959B7K6-F1
#
_cell.length_a   1.000
_cell.length_b   1.000
_cell.length_c   1.000
_cell.angle_alpha   90.00
_cell.angle_beta   90.00
_cell.angle_gamma   90.00
#
_symmetry.space_group_name_H-M   'P 1'
#
loop_
_entity.id
_entity.type
_entity.pdbx_description
1 polymer ?
#
loop_
_entity_poly.entity_id
_entity_poly.type
_entity_poly.pdbx_seq_one_letter_code
_entity_poly.pdbx_strand_id
1 'polypeptide(L)'
;MKQLILFYVLPFMLFSCQPSGPKGSSPSPPSQSLARPAVYEFQSEPVRLSDYWYQGAAEVSRYELHQNRYADVHPGTVIAVFVTEDFLADKQVKNDNYSNPNSIPILKMNMINRFTTGLYDYSVMRSVFTPVKVKEHPQTLKVSTTSQDWCGHVYMQLNFRDGQYASTLHSYFENEADQQQEVPYAILEDELFNRIRMNPEGLPTGPVSILPSTMIVRLKHLPFQAVQAQASLTPYQGTEFQGDNLRAYSVNFPSLKRTLQIVFQAEEPYLIEGWTDAYPSMSDDKVRTTLARRTKTIREKYWQKHGLEDTAMRQELGLEFF
;
A
#
# COMPACT_ATOMS: atom_id res chain seq x y z
N MET A 1 22.81 41.12 -59.82
CA MET A 1 24.08 41.61 -59.26
C MET A 1 24.11 41.27 -57.77
N LYS A 2 25.25 40.78 -57.30
CA LYS A 2 25.46 40.07 -56.04
C LYS A 2 25.25 40.96 -54.81
N GLN A 3 24.70 40.34 -53.76
CA GLN A 3 24.54 40.85 -52.39
C GLN A 3 25.91 41.12 -51.73
N LEU A 4 25.98 42.13 -50.88
CA LEU A 4 27.03 42.28 -49.87
C LEU A 4 26.36 42.65 -48.54
N ILE A 5 26.12 41.65 -47.70
CA ILE A 5 25.67 41.82 -46.31
C ILE A 5 26.92 41.77 -45.44
N LEU A 6 27.20 42.87 -44.74
CA LEU A 6 28.34 43.04 -43.87
C LEU A 6 28.04 42.37 -42.51
N PHE A 7 28.72 41.27 -42.19
CA PHE A 7 28.67 40.62 -40.88
C PHE A 7 29.49 41.42 -39.87
N TYR A 8 28.84 41.96 -38.84
CA TYR A 8 29.51 42.45 -37.62
C TYR A 8 29.80 41.25 -36.71
N VAL A 9 31.07 40.94 -36.52
CA VAL A 9 31.55 39.95 -35.54
C VAL A 9 31.77 40.67 -34.21
N LEU A 10 30.95 40.34 -33.21
CA LEU A 10 31.09 40.79 -31.83
C LEU A 10 32.09 39.87 -31.09
N PRO A 11 33.17 40.36 -30.48
CA PRO A 11 34.10 39.51 -29.74
C PRO A 11 33.50 39.18 -28.36
N PHE A 12 33.08 37.93 -28.17
CA PHE A 12 32.76 37.39 -26.84
C PHE A 12 34.07 37.22 -26.06
N MET A 13 34.23 38.01 -24.99
CA MET A 13 35.30 37.82 -24.01
C MET A 13 35.10 36.49 -23.28
N LEU A 14 36.10 35.62 -23.37
CA LEU A 14 36.22 34.42 -22.55
C LEU A 14 36.64 34.83 -21.13
N PHE A 15 35.70 34.80 -20.19
CA PHE A 15 36.02 34.83 -18.77
C PHE A 15 36.60 33.47 -18.35
N SER A 16 37.92 33.47 -18.16
CA SER A 16 38.69 32.42 -17.50
C SER A 16 38.31 32.34 -16.02
N CYS A 17 37.55 31.31 -15.62
CA CYS A 17 37.39 30.96 -14.21
C CYS A 17 38.65 30.22 -13.71
N GLN A 18 39.27 30.80 -12.67
CA GLN A 18 40.36 30.20 -11.90
C GLN A 18 39.95 28.86 -11.26
N PRO A 19 40.89 27.92 -11.04
CA PRO A 19 40.64 26.75 -10.21
C PRO A 19 40.48 27.20 -8.76
N SER A 20 39.29 27.00 -8.19
CA SER A 20 39.07 27.15 -6.76
C SER A 20 39.71 25.97 -6.03
N GLY A 21 40.57 26.26 -5.05
CA GLY A 21 41.20 25.28 -4.17
C GLY A 21 40.19 24.46 -3.36
N PRO A 22 40.63 23.41 -2.66
CA PRO A 22 39.75 22.46 -1.98
C PRO A 22 38.95 23.18 -0.90
N LYS A 23 37.62 23.22 -1.07
CA LYS A 23 36.70 23.67 -0.04
C LYS A 23 36.79 22.70 1.14
N GLY A 24 37.09 23.26 2.32
CA GLY A 24 37.11 22.55 3.58
C GLY A 24 35.82 21.77 3.80
N SER A 25 35.98 20.55 4.27
CA SER A 25 34.91 19.65 4.67
C SER A 25 34.06 20.29 5.77
N SER A 26 32.84 20.70 5.42
CA SER A 26 31.78 20.91 6.42
C SER A 26 31.55 19.60 7.18
N PRO A 27 31.32 19.64 8.51
CA PRO A 27 31.09 18.44 9.29
C PRO A 27 29.85 17.73 8.75
N SER A 28 30.00 16.45 8.46
CA SER A 28 28.91 15.54 8.12
C SER A 28 27.82 15.65 9.19
N PRO A 29 26.53 15.73 8.84
CA PRO A 29 25.48 15.63 9.84
C PRO A 29 25.66 14.31 10.61
N PRO A 30 25.32 14.28 11.92
CA PRO A 30 25.45 13.06 12.71
C PRO A 30 24.68 11.94 11.99
N SER A 31 25.33 10.80 11.79
CA SER A 31 24.68 9.63 11.21
C SER A 31 23.47 9.31 12.08
N GLN A 32 22.27 9.62 11.59
CA GLN A 32 21.06 9.04 12.15
C GLN A 32 21.30 7.53 12.12
N SER A 33 21.27 6.87 13.28
CA SER A 33 21.38 5.43 13.33
C SER A 33 20.34 4.87 12.39
N LEU A 34 20.77 4.18 11.32
CA LEU A 34 19.86 3.49 10.43
C LEU A 34 19.02 2.57 11.30
N ALA A 35 17.75 2.91 11.52
CA ALA A 35 16.86 2.05 12.27
C ALA A 35 16.88 0.68 11.60
N ARG A 36 17.08 -0.37 12.39
CA ARG A 36 17.05 -1.74 11.86
C ARG A 36 15.67 -1.98 11.24
N PRO A 37 15.58 -2.73 10.13
CA PRO A 37 14.29 -3.15 9.58
C PRO A 37 13.47 -3.78 10.70
N ALA A 38 12.26 -3.28 10.93
CA ALA A 38 11.35 -3.92 11.85
C ALA A 38 11.03 -5.32 11.30
N VAL A 39 11.05 -6.33 12.17
CA VAL A 39 10.66 -7.70 11.82
C VAL A 39 9.42 -8.02 12.62
N TYR A 40 8.47 -8.73 12.00
CA TYR A 40 7.30 -9.23 12.72
C TYR A 40 7.73 -10.27 13.76
N GLU A 41 7.42 -10.02 15.04
CA GLU A 41 7.76 -10.90 16.14
C GLU A 41 6.51 -11.65 16.63
N PHE A 42 6.33 -12.88 16.17
CA PHE A 42 5.19 -13.69 16.58
C PHE A 42 5.50 -14.47 17.86
N GLN A 43 4.83 -14.12 18.95
CA GLN A 43 5.10 -14.66 20.29
C GLN A 43 4.72 -16.15 20.45
N SER A 44 3.86 -16.73 19.59
CA SER A 44 3.42 -18.14 19.68
C SER A 44 3.84 -19.02 18.49
N GLU A 45 4.19 -20.28 18.76
CA GLU A 45 4.45 -21.37 17.79
C GLU A 45 3.15 -22.13 17.45
N PRO A 46 2.92 -22.49 16.17
CA PRO A 46 3.06 -21.66 14.97
C PRO A 46 1.83 -20.73 14.83
N VAL A 47 2.01 -19.54 14.24
CA VAL A 47 0.88 -18.68 13.83
C VAL A 47 0.04 -19.48 12.84
N ARG A 48 -1.09 -19.97 13.34
CA ARG A 48 -2.07 -20.68 12.54
C ARG A 48 -3.22 -19.72 12.33
N LEU A 49 -3.59 -19.51 11.08
CA LEU A 49 -4.87 -18.88 10.78
C LEU A 49 -5.99 -19.65 11.49
N SER A 50 -6.97 -18.95 12.02
CA SER A 50 -8.13 -19.59 12.64
C SER A 50 -8.89 -20.44 11.63
N ASP A 51 -9.67 -21.41 12.12
CA ASP A 51 -10.50 -22.29 11.27
C ASP A 51 -11.47 -21.52 10.38
N TYR A 52 -11.75 -20.24 10.72
CA TYR A 52 -12.41 -19.28 9.84
C TYR A 52 -11.87 -19.36 8.41
N TRP A 53 -10.55 -19.31 8.24
CA TRP A 53 -9.93 -19.19 6.92
C TRP A 53 -9.95 -20.49 6.09
N TYR A 54 -10.08 -21.64 6.74
CA TYR A 54 -10.01 -22.95 6.08
C TYR A 54 -11.37 -23.56 5.70
N GLN A 55 -12.41 -22.72 5.62
CA GLN A 55 -13.77 -23.15 5.23
C GLN A 55 -14.02 -23.11 3.72
N GLY A 56 -12.99 -22.84 2.91
CA GLY A 56 -13.08 -22.85 1.45
C GLY A 56 -13.93 -21.72 0.87
N ALA A 57 -13.99 -20.57 1.55
CA ALA A 57 -14.70 -19.36 1.12
C ALA A 57 -13.82 -18.13 1.34
N ALA A 58 -14.01 -17.09 0.54
CA ALA A 58 -13.40 -15.79 0.80
C ALA A 58 -14.28 -14.96 1.74
N GLU A 59 -13.65 -14.06 2.47
CA GLU A 59 -14.33 -12.91 3.07
C GLU A 59 -14.36 -11.76 2.07
N VAL A 60 -15.54 -11.16 1.87
CA VAL A 60 -15.73 -9.95 1.06
C VAL A 60 -16.36 -8.88 1.94
N SER A 61 -15.64 -7.79 2.17
CA SER A 61 -16.09 -6.66 2.99
C SER A 61 -16.23 -5.40 2.14
N ARG A 62 -17.37 -4.72 2.28
CA ARG A 62 -17.57 -3.36 1.76
C ARG A 62 -17.28 -2.35 2.85
N TYR A 63 -16.61 -1.27 2.46
CA TYR A 63 -16.43 -0.07 3.25
C TYR A 63 -17.00 1.13 2.51
N GLU A 64 -17.75 1.97 3.22
CA GLU A 64 -18.01 3.34 2.80
C GLU A 64 -16.69 4.12 2.87
N LEU A 65 -16.34 4.84 1.81
CA LEU A 65 -15.08 5.58 1.73
C LEU A 65 -15.34 7.08 1.62
N HIS A 66 -14.53 7.84 2.33
CA HIS A 66 -14.36 9.29 2.19
C HIS A 66 -12.87 9.51 1.90
N GLN A 67 -12.50 9.66 0.63
CA GLN A 67 -11.11 9.66 0.16
C GLN A 67 -10.55 11.08 0.10
N ASN A 68 -9.43 11.33 0.78
CA ASN A 68 -8.64 12.54 0.57
C ASN A 68 -7.94 12.49 -0.79
N ARG A 69 -8.29 13.42 -1.69
CA ARG A 69 -7.66 13.61 -3.00
C ARG A 69 -7.87 15.05 -3.46
N TYR A 70 -6.83 15.66 -4.04
CA TYR A 70 -6.84 17.10 -4.38
C TYR A 70 -7.29 17.96 -3.20
N ALA A 71 -8.12 18.97 -3.42
CA ALA A 71 -8.52 19.94 -2.40
C ALA A 71 -9.70 19.46 -1.52
N ASP A 72 -10.18 18.22 -1.67
CA ASP A 72 -11.44 17.77 -1.08
C ASP A 72 -11.35 16.34 -0.51
N VAL A 73 -12.44 15.93 0.13
CA VAL A 73 -12.68 14.56 0.59
C VAL A 73 -13.88 14.02 -0.17
N HIS A 74 -13.68 12.93 -0.90
CA HIS A 74 -14.63 12.45 -1.88
C HIS A 74 -15.32 11.14 -1.44
N PRO A 75 -16.65 11.04 -1.58
CA PRO A 75 -17.35 9.80 -1.29
C PRO A 75 -16.94 8.70 -2.28
N GLY A 76 -16.97 7.47 -1.80
CA GLY A 76 -16.60 6.30 -2.59
C GLY A 76 -16.91 4.99 -1.86
N THR A 77 -16.28 3.93 -2.33
CA THR A 77 -16.41 2.59 -1.75
C THR A 77 -15.07 1.87 -1.81
N VAL A 78 -14.76 1.08 -0.78
CA VAL A 78 -13.71 0.07 -0.83
C VAL A 78 -14.32 -1.32 -0.77
N ILE A 79 -13.86 -2.22 -1.63
CA ILE A 79 -14.07 -3.66 -1.47
C ILE A 79 -12.75 -4.30 -1.07
N ALA A 80 -12.73 -4.96 0.09
CA ALA A 80 -11.61 -5.80 0.50
C ALA A 80 -12.04 -7.27 0.43
N VAL A 81 -11.23 -8.09 -0.23
CA VAL A 81 -11.41 -9.53 -0.36
C VAL A 81 -10.22 -10.22 0.27
N PHE A 82 -10.46 -11.04 1.28
CA PHE A 82 -9.43 -11.87 1.92
C PHE A 82 -9.71 -13.34 1.65
N VAL A 83 -8.67 -14.09 1.28
CA VAL A 83 -8.79 -15.51 0.97
C VAL A 83 -7.45 -16.21 1.15
N THR A 84 -7.49 -17.44 1.68
CA THR A 84 -6.31 -18.31 1.70
C THR A 84 -6.16 -19.04 0.38
N GLU A 85 -4.95 -19.05 -0.16
CA GLU A 85 -4.66 -19.68 -1.45
C GLU A 85 -3.29 -20.35 -1.43
N ASP A 86 -3.12 -21.38 -2.25
CA ASP A 86 -1.81 -21.94 -2.54
C ASP A 86 -1.07 -21.07 -3.56
N PHE A 87 0.19 -20.74 -3.26
CA PHE A 87 0.99 -19.79 -4.01
C PHE A 87 2.38 -20.38 -4.27
N LEU A 88 2.84 -20.25 -5.50
CA LEU A 88 4.17 -20.70 -5.93
C LEU A 88 5.19 -19.65 -5.53
N ALA A 89 6.01 -19.92 -4.51
CA ALA A 89 6.95 -18.95 -3.96
C ALA A 89 8.07 -18.55 -4.95
N ASP A 90 8.44 -19.48 -5.84
CA ASP A 90 9.44 -19.29 -6.91
C ASP A 90 8.92 -18.39 -8.05
N LYS A 91 7.68 -18.63 -8.49
CA LYS A 91 7.06 -17.89 -9.60
C LYS A 91 6.29 -16.65 -9.13
N GLN A 92 5.92 -16.61 -7.86
CA GLN A 92 5.08 -15.61 -7.22
C GLN A 92 3.71 -15.40 -7.89
N VAL A 93 3.04 -16.53 -8.11
CA VAL A 93 1.70 -16.64 -8.71
C VAL A 93 0.88 -17.71 -7.98
N LYS A 94 -0.44 -17.69 -8.19
CA LYS A 94 -1.34 -18.73 -7.69
C LYS A 94 -0.92 -20.12 -8.20
N ASN A 95 -1.04 -21.13 -7.35
CA ASN A 95 -0.81 -22.52 -7.73
C ASN A 95 -2.11 -23.16 -8.21
N ASP A 96 -2.38 -23.12 -9.51
CA ASP A 96 -3.60 -23.72 -10.08
C ASP A 96 -3.42 -25.18 -10.54
N ASN A 97 -2.16 -25.62 -10.75
CA ASN A 97 -1.86 -26.96 -11.27
C ASN A 97 -1.46 -27.96 -10.19
N TYR A 98 -1.10 -27.49 -8.99
CA TYR A 98 -0.74 -28.31 -7.83
C TYR A 98 0.40 -29.32 -8.06
N SER A 99 1.26 -29.08 -9.06
CA SER A 99 2.39 -29.95 -9.42
C SER A 99 3.77 -29.39 -9.05
N ASN A 100 3.86 -28.09 -8.79
CA ASN A 100 5.13 -27.45 -8.39
C ASN A 100 5.35 -27.63 -6.88
N PRO A 101 6.50 -28.19 -6.43
CA PRO A 101 6.78 -28.40 -5.01
C PRO A 101 6.97 -27.10 -4.21
N ASN A 102 7.19 -25.96 -4.87
CA ASN A 102 7.39 -24.65 -4.22
C ASN A 102 6.07 -23.97 -3.78
N SER A 103 5.01 -24.76 -3.56
CA SER A 103 3.71 -24.26 -3.12
C SER A 103 3.72 -23.97 -1.64
N ILE A 104 3.30 -22.75 -1.27
CA ILE A 104 3.11 -22.34 0.12
C ILE A 104 1.72 -21.72 0.30
N PRO A 105 1.09 -21.89 1.48
CA PRO A 105 -0.15 -21.22 1.77
C PRO A 105 0.09 -19.73 2.06
N ILE A 106 -0.73 -18.87 1.47
CA ILE A 106 -0.75 -17.42 1.73
C ILE A 106 -2.13 -16.97 2.20
N LEU A 107 -2.19 -15.84 2.91
CA LEU A 107 -3.36 -14.98 2.95
C LEU A 107 -3.22 -13.94 1.84
N LYS A 108 -4.13 -13.97 0.88
CA LYS A 108 -4.24 -12.95 -0.18
C LYS A 108 -5.27 -11.90 0.23
N MET A 109 -4.91 -10.63 0.10
CA MET A 109 -5.85 -9.53 0.10
C MET A 109 -5.92 -8.91 -1.29
N ASN A 110 -7.13 -8.68 -1.78
CA ASN A 110 -7.42 -7.73 -2.86
C ASN A 110 -8.22 -6.57 -2.27
N MET A 111 -7.73 -5.35 -2.39
CA MET A 111 -8.44 -4.15 -1.94
C MET A 111 -8.65 -3.20 -3.12
N ILE A 112 -9.89 -2.84 -3.40
CA ILE A 112 -10.30 -2.03 -4.55
C ILE A 112 -10.99 -0.77 -4.03
N ASN A 113 -10.35 0.37 -4.21
CA ASN A 113 -10.88 1.68 -3.86
C ASN A 113 -11.48 2.32 -5.11
N ARG A 114 -12.76 2.72 -5.03
CA ARG A 114 -13.45 3.47 -6.07
C ARG A 114 -14.02 4.75 -5.48
N PHE A 115 -13.70 5.87 -6.09
CA PHE A 115 -14.20 7.19 -5.68
C PHE A 115 -14.13 8.13 -6.88
N THR A 116 -14.85 9.24 -6.83
CA THR A 116 -14.80 10.26 -7.88
C THR A 116 -14.11 11.52 -7.39
N THR A 117 -13.55 12.32 -8.29
CA THR A 117 -13.08 13.67 -7.99
C THR A 117 -13.77 14.66 -8.91
N GLY A 118 -15.01 15.02 -8.56
CA GLY A 118 -15.89 15.73 -9.49
C GLY A 118 -16.32 14.82 -10.63
N LEU A 119 -15.88 15.11 -11.86
CA LEU A 119 -16.25 14.36 -13.06
C LEU A 119 -15.49 13.02 -13.22
N TYR A 120 -14.26 12.94 -12.71
CA TYR A 120 -13.36 11.81 -12.89
C TYR A 120 -13.71 10.69 -11.93
N ASP A 121 -13.64 9.43 -12.37
CA ASP A 121 -13.60 8.29 -11.47
C ASP A 121 -12.17 7.74 -11.33
N TYR A 122 -11.88 7.24 -10.13
CA TYR A 122 -10.66 6.54 -9.79
C TYR A 122 -11.00 5.09 -9.46
N SER A 123 -10.20 4.18 -9.98
CA SER A 123 -10.16 2.77 -9.56
C SER A 123 -8.74 2.39 -9.21
N VAL A 124 -8.47 2.28 -7.90
CA VAL A 124 -7.16 1.86 -7.38
C VAL A 124 -7.32 0.49 -6.75
N MET A 125 -6.58 -0.49 -7.26
CA MET A 125 -6.60 -1.86 -6.73
C MET A 125 -5.21 -2.24 -6.23
N ARG A 126 -5.15 -2.91 -5.08
CA ARG A 126 -3.94 -3.51 -4.53
C ARG A 126 -4.17 -4.99 -4.24
N SER A 127 -3.19 -5.83 -4.54
CA SER A 127 -3.14 -7.23 -4.16
C SER A 127 -1.91 -7.49 -3.31
N VAL A 128 -2.08 -8.17 -2.18
CA VAL A 128 -1.02 -8.44 -1.20
C VAL A 128 -1.00 -9.92 -0.86
N PHE A 129 0.17 -10.56 -1.01
CA PHE A 129 0.33 -12.01 -0.93
C PHE A 129 1.28 -12.36 0.23
N THR A 130 0.71 -12.62 1.41
CA THR A 130 1.46 -12.79 2.65
C THR A 130 1.48 -14.26 3.07
N PRO A 131 2.65 -14.90 3.23
CA PRO A 131 2.75 -16.29 3.68
C PRO A 131 2.07 -16.52 5.03
N VAL A 132 1.30 -17.61 5.15
CA VAL A 132 0.70 -18.02 6.42
C VAL A 132 1.76 -18.50 7.40
N LYS A 133 2.75 -19.23 6.88
CA LYS A 133 3.87 -19.76 7.64
C LYS A 133 4.95 -18.71 7.88
N VAL A 134 4.62 -17.71 8.69
CA VAL A 134 5.46 -16.52 8.93
C VAL A 134 6.84 -16.79 9.52
N LYS A 135 7.06 -17.95 10.16
CA LYS A 135 8.41 -18.33 10.63
C LYS A 135 9.32 -18.81 9.52
N GLU A 136 8.77 -19.56 8.56
CA GLU A 136 9.48 -20.03 7.38
C GLU A 136 9.65 -18.89 6.36
N HIS A 137 8.61 -18.07 6.20
CA HIS A 137 8.56 -16.97 5.24
C HIS A 137 8.03 -15.69 5.91
N PRO A 138 8.89 -14.95 6.64
CA PRO A 138 8.46 -13.79 7.41
C PRO A 138 8.06 -12.59 6.56
N GLN A 139 8.44 -12.52 5.29
CA GLN A 139 8.13 -11.38 4.41
C GLN A 139 6.92 -11.64 3.52
N THR A 140 6.14 -10.59 3.25
CA THR A 140 5.17 -10.61 2.15
C THR A 140 5.92 -10.78 0.83
N LEU A 141 5.52 -11.79 0.05
CA LEU A 141 6.26 -12.19 -1.14
C LEU A 141 5.99 -11.30 -2.34
N LYS A 142 4.79 -10.74 -2.43
CA LYS A 142 4.38 -9.93 -3.57
C LYS A 142 3.34 -8.89 -3.16
N VAL A 143 3.46 -7.72 -3.78
CA VAL A 143 2.40 -6.72 -3.84
C VAL A 143 2.24 -6.29 -5.29
N SER A 144 1.02 -6.13 -5.76
CA SER A 144 0.75 -5.47 -7.04
C SER A 144 -0.28 -4.39 -6.87
N THR A 145 -0.17 -3.31 -7.62
CA THR A 145 -1.05 -2.15 -7.53
C THR A 145 -1.34 -1.59 -8.90
N THR A 146 -2.59 -1.31 -9.18
CA THR A 146 -3.02 -0.61 -10.38
C THR A 146 -3.79 0.65 -9.99
N SER A 147 -3.54 1.74 -10.70
CA SER A 147 -4.38 2.94 -10.65
C SER A 147 -4.90 3.20 -12.05
N GLN A 148 -6.20 3.45 -12.18
CA GLN A 148 -6.87 3.77 -13.43
C GLN A 148 -7.80 4.95 -13.18
N ASP A 149 -7.66 5.97 -14.01
CA ASP A 149 -8.53 7.13 -14.06
C ASP A 149 -8.54 7.68 -15.50
N TRP A 150 -9.29 8.75 -15.74
CA TRP A 150 -9.43 9.30 -17.10
C TRP A 150 -8.12 9.92 -17.63
N CYS A 151 -7.18 10.25 -16.75
CA CYS A 151 -5.90 10.85 -17.14
C CYS A 151 -4.85 9.79 -17.51
N GLY A 152 -5.03 8.53 -17.12
CA GLY A 152 -4.11 7.45 -17.48
C GLY A 152 -4.16 6.26 -16.53
N HIS A 153 -3.20 5.35 -16.71
CA HIS A 153 -3.07 4.18 -15.85
C HIS A 153 -1.62 3.94 -15.44
N VAL A 154 -1.48 3.28 -14.29
CA VAL A 154 -0.20 2.89 -13.70
C VAL A 154 -0.31 1.46 -13.18
N TYR A 155 0.75 0.69 -13.36
CA TYR A 155 0.93 -0.62 -12.73
C TYR A 155 2.25 -0.64 -11.95
N MET A 156 2.20 -1.03 -10.68
CA MET A 156 3.36 -1.19 -9.82
C MET A 156 3.36 -2.60 -9.23
N GLN A 157 4.51 -3.27 -9.20
CA GLN A 157 4.67 -4.57 -8.58
C GLN A 157 5.94 -4.62 -7.73
N LEU A 158 5.82 -5.24 -6.56
CA LEU A 158 6.91 -5.57 -5.66
C LEU A 158 7.02 -7.09 -5.58
N ASN A 159 8.23 -7.61 -5.72
CA ASN A 159 8.55 -9.03 -5.59
C ASN A 159 9.66 -9.19 -4.56
N PHE A 160 9.39 -9.83 -3.43
CA PHE A 160 10.43 -10.11 -2.44
C PHE A 160 11.34 -11.22 -2.95
N ARG A 161 12.64 -10.94 -3.10
CA ARG A 161 13.67 -11.89 -3.51
C ARG A 161 14.98 -11.50 -2.86
N ASP A 162 15.78 -12.50 -2.45
CA ASP A 162 17.15 -12.30 -1.98
C ASP A 162 17.32 -11.22 -0.90
N GLY A 163 16.33 -11.07 0.00
CA GLY A 163 16.38 -10.09 1.11
C GLY A 163 15.95 -8.67 0.77
N GLN A 164 15.40 -8.44 -0.42
CA GLN A 164 14.98 -7.13 -0.92
C GLN A 164 13.70 -7.22 -1.76
N TYR A 165 13.10 -6.08 -2.10
CA TYR A 165 11.97 -5.99 -3.02
C TYR A 165 12.45 -5.51 -4.38
N ALA A 166 12.32 -6.36 -5.39
CA ALA A 166 12.39 -5.95 -6.79
C ALA A 166 11.09 -5.22 -7.14
N SER A 167 11.19 -3.92 -7.40
CA SER A 167 10.08 -3.03 -7.70
C SER A 167 10.07 -2.67 -9.18
N THR A 168 8.96 -2.96 -9.86
CA THR A 168 8.70 -2.53 -11.24
C THR A 168 7.53 -1.56 -11.26
N LEU A 169 7.67 -0.45 -11.98
CA LEU A 169 6.63 0.53 -12.24
C LEU A 169 6.49 0.70 -13.75
N HIS A 170 5.25 0.65 -14.24
CA HIS A 170 4.86 1.10 -15.56
C HIS A 170 3.89 2.25 -15.40
N SER A 171 4.27 3.45 -15.84
CA SER A 171 3.48 4.66 -15.66
C SER A 171 3.32 5.42 -16.98
N TYR A 172 2.08 5.84 -17.25
CA TYR A 172 1.79 6.77 -18.35
C TYR A 172 2.39 8.17 -18.13
N PHE A 173 2.68 8.57 -16.89
CA PHE A 173 3.05 9.94 -16.55
C PHE A 173 4.55 10.22 -16.75
N GLU A 174 4.89 11.30 -17.45
CA GLU A 174 6.26 11.65 -17.88
C GLU A 174 7.32 11.62 -16.76
N ASN A 175 7.01 12.21 -15.60
CA ASN A 175 7.96 12.31 -14.49
C ASN A 175 8.26 10.97 -13.79
N GLU A 176 7.46 9.94 -14.08
CA GLU A 176 7.64 8.61 -13.52
C GLU A 176 8.15 7.65 -14.59
N ALA A 177 7.44 7.59 -15.71
CA ALA A 177 7.65 6.64 -16.79
C ALA A 177 7.79 5.20 -16.26
N ASP A 178 8.50 4.37 -17.01
CA ASP A 178 8.85 3.02 -16.56
C ASP A 178 10.04 3.08 -15.60
N GLN A 179 9.96 2.36 -14.48
CA GLN A 179 11.04 2.26 -13.50
C GLN A 179 11.25 0.82 -13.05
N GLN A 180 12.50 0.49 -12.77
CA GLN A 180 12.91 -0.72 -12.07
C GLN A 180 13.92 -0.35 -11.00
N GLN A 181 13.70 -0.84 -9.78
CA GLN A 181 14.62 -0.61 -8.67
C GLN A 181 14.60 -1.78 -7.68
N GLU A 182 15.72 -1.99 -7.02
CA GLU A 182 15.82 -2.89 -5.88
C GLU A 182 15.73 -2.08 -4.60
N VAL A 183 14.78 -2.44 -3.73
CA VAL A 183 14.50 -1.70 -2.50
C VAL A 183 14.86 -2.58 -1.31
N PRO A 184 15.76 -2.13 -0.41
CA PRO A 184 16.08 -2.88 0.80
C PRO A 184 14.84 -3.24 1.59
N TYR A 185 14.84 -4.43 2.20
CA TYR A 185 13.71 -4.87 3.01
C TYR A 185 13.41 -3.89 4.15
N ALA A 186 12.13 -3.53 4.22
CA ALA A 186 11.45 -2.98 5.38
C ALA A 186 10.01 -3.51 5.34
N ILE A 187 9.28 -3.44 6.47
CA ILE A 187 7.87 -3.83 6.48
C ILE A 187 7.09 -3.02 5.45
N LEU A 188 6.16 -3.65 4.76
CA LEU A 188 5.27 -2.95 3.83
C LEU A 188 4.09 -2.38 4.61
N GLU A 189 3.69 -1.15 4.35
CA GLU A 189 2.41 -0.67 4.87
C GLU A 189 1.23 -1.48 4.29
N ASP A 190 1.36 -1.95 3.04
CA ASP A 190 0.34 -2.76 2.37
C ASP A 190 0.08 -4.11 3.08
N GLU A 191 1.09 -4.70 3.73
CA GLU A 191 0.93 -5.99 4.41
C GLU A 191 0.26 -5.88 5.80
N LEU A 192 0.13 -4.68 6.37
CA LEU A 192 -0.44 -4.48 7.70
C LEU A 192 -1.85 -5.09 7.83
N PHE A 193 -2.68 -4.96 6.80
CA PHE A 193 -4.03 -5.54 6.79
C PHE A 193 -4.00 -7.07 6.91
N ASN A 194 -3.15 -7.76 6.14
CA ASN A 194 -3.00 -9.21 6.27
C ASN A 194 -2.44 -9.59 7.65
N ARG A 195 -1.45 -8.86 8.14
CA ARG A 195 -0.80 -9.14 9.43
C ARG A 195 -1.76 -8.99 10.61
N ILE A 196 -2.62 -7.97 10.59
CA ILE A 196 -3.71 -7.82 11.56
C ILE A 196 -4.66 -9.03 11.51
N ARG A 197 -5.11 -9.41 10.31
CA ARG A 197 -6.03 -10.54 10.10
C ARG A 197 -5.45 -11.90 10.51
N MET A 198 -4.13 -12.01 10.49
CA MET A 198 -3.39 -13.22 10.87
C MET A 198 -3.12 -13.28 12.38
N ASN A 199 -2.43 -12.27 12.91
CA ASN A 199 -2.10 -12.16 14.32
C ASN A 199 -1.60 -10.73 14.62
N PRO A 200 -2.43 -9.86 15.21
CA PRO A 200 -2.07 -8.46 15.47
C PRO A 200 -1.00 -8.32 16.55
N GLU A 201 -0.82 -9.29 17.45
CA GLU A 201 0.25 -9.24 18.47
C GLU A 201 1.65 -9.33 17.85
N GLY A 202 1.75 -9.81 16.60
CA GLY A 202 3.02 -9.85 15.86
C GLY A 202 3.42 -8.53 15.21
N LEU A 203 2.56 -7.50 15.25
CA LEU A 203 2.83 -6.20 14.64
C LEU A 203 3.96 -5.47 15.40
N PRO A 204 4.94 -4.89 14.70
CA PRO A 204 5.99 -4.15 15.36
C PRO A 204 5.42 -2.88 16.02
N THR A 205 5.89 -2.56 17.22
CA THR A 205 5.57 -1.31 17.93
C THR A 205 6.85 -0.58 18.27
N GLY A 206 6.79 0.73 18.52
CA GLY A 206 8.00 1.54 18.67
C GLY A 206 8.44 2.20 17.34
N PRO A 207 9.69 2.68 17.28
CA PRO A 207 10.30 3.15 16.05
C PRO A 207 10.41 2.01 15.02
N VAL A 208 9.93 2.24 13.79
CA VAL A 208 9.95 1.26 12.71
C VAL A 208 10.40 1.90 11.40
N SER A 209 11.14 1.14 10.59
CA SER A 209 11.36 1.48 9.18
C SER A 209 10.31 0.77 8.33
N ILE A 210 9.59 1.53 7.51
CA ILE A 210 8.42 1.06 6.75
C ILE A 210 8.44 1.60 5.33
N LEU A 211 8.08 0.75 4.37
CA LEU A 211 7.78 1.16 3.01
C LEU A 211 6.33 1.65 2.96
N PRO A 212 6.07 2.94 2.64
CA PRO A 212 4.71 3.45 2.55
C PRO A 212 3.89 2.67 1.52
N SER A 213 2.56 2.65 1.69
CA SER A 213 1.72 1.86 0.80
C SER A 213 1.88 2.29 -0.65
N THR A 214 1.89 1.33 -1.56
CA THR A 214 1.99 1.58 -3.00
C THR A 214 0.90 2.52 -3.50
N MET A 215 -0.29 2.49 -2.91
CA MET A 215 -1.36 3.45 -3.19
C MET A 215 -0.99 4.87 -2.74
N ILE A 216 -0.40 5.07 -1.56
CA ILE A 216 -0.03 6.42 -1.10
C ILE A 216 1.15 6.95 -1.89
N VAL A 217 2.14 6.11 -2.18
CA VAL A 217 3.25 6.46 -3.07
C VAL A 217 2.73 6.91 -4.43
N ARG A 218 1.72 6.20 -4.98
CA ARG A 218 1.06 6.57 -6.23
C ARG A 218 0.27 7.87 -6.13
N LEU A 219 -0.64 7.98 -5.17
CA LEU A 219 -1.51 9.16 -5.02
C LEU A 219 -0.72 10.42 -4.65
N LYS A 220 0.45 10.29 -4.02
CA LYS A 220 1.29 11.42 -3.63
C LYS A 220 2.54 11.61 -4.48
N HIS A 221 2.76 10.78 -5.50
CA HIS A 221 3.96 10.81 -6.36
C HIS A 221 5.26 10.80 -5.53
N LEU A 222 5.30 9.97 -4.48
CA LEU A 222 6.48 9.86 -3.62
C LEU A 222 7.51 8.91 -4.26
N PRO A 223 8.82 9.07 -3.97
CA PRO A 223 9.77 8.00 -4.23
C PRO A 223 9.40 6.77 -3.40
N PHE A 224 9.46 5.58 -4.00
CA PHE A 224 9.22 4.34 -3.27
C PHE A 224 10.49 3.92 -2.52
N GLN A 225 10.60 4.37 -1.29
CA GLN A 225 11.70 4.08 -0.37
C GLN A 225 11.20 3.99 1.07
N ALA A 226 11.97 3.31 1.93
CA ALA A 226 11.62 3.19 3.33
C ALA A 226 11.71 4.54 4.06
N VAL A 227 10.79 4.78 4.98
CA VAL A 227 10.77 5.95 5.85
C VAL A 227 10.72 5.52 7.30
N GLN A 228 11.17 6.40 8.19
CA GLN A 228 11.04 6.19 9.64
C GLN A 228 9.64 6.56 10.10
N ALA A 229 9.06 5.72 10.96
CA ALA A 229 7.75 5.89 11.54
C ALA A 229 7.73 5.43 13.00
N GLN A 230 6.65 5.77 13.70
CA GLN A 230 6.37 5.34 15.05
C GLN A 230 5.06 4.55 15.05
N ALA A 231 5.13 3.28 15.42
CA ALA A 231 3.98 2.37 15.46
C ALA A 231 3.50 2.09 16.89
N SER A 232 2.21 1.85 17.06
CA SER A 232 1.60 1.47 18.33
C SER A 232 0.37 0.59 18.13
N LEU A 233 0.17 -0.39 19.01
CA LEU A 233 -1.04 -1.20 19.11
C LEU A 233 -1.72 -0.90 20.46
N THR A 234 -2.96 -0.40 20.44
CA THR A 234 -3.70 -0.01 21.65
C THR A 234 -5.17 -0.41 21.56
N PRO A 235 -5.91 -0.48 22.69
CA PRO A 235 -7.37 -0.44 22.64
C PRO A 235 -7.84 0.81 21.89
N TYR A 236 -8.91 0.68 21.10
CA TYR A 236 -9.51 1.80 20.38
C TYR A 236 -10.46 2.57 21.31
N GLN A 237 -10.32 3.90 21.34
CA GLN A 237 -11.10 4.80 22.20
C GLN A 237 -11.84 5.89 21.41
N GLY A 238 -11.83 5.83 20.07
CA GLY A 238 -12.48 6.83 19.23
C GLY A 238 -13.96 6.54 18.99
N THR A 239 -14.62 7.44 18.26
CA THR A 239 -16.06 7.36 17.96
C THR A 239 -16.39 6.99 16.51
N GLU A 240 -15.37 6.98 15.65
CA GLU A 240 -15.48 6.89 14.20
C GLU A 240 -15.88 5.49 13.72
N PHE A 241 -15.61 4.47 14.55
CA PHE A 241 -15.91 3.07 14.30
C PHE A 241 -16.71 2.53 15.49
N GLN A 242 -17.75 1.76 15.17
CA GLN A 242 -18.64 1.15 16.16
C GLN A 242 -18.29 -0.33 16.33
N GLY A 243 -18.48 -0.85 17.53
CA GLY A 243 -18.22 -2.24 17.88
C GLY A 243 -17.72 -2.37 19.30
N ASP A 244 -17.83 -3.59 19.84
CA ASP A 244 -17.30 -3.92 21.16
C ASP A 244 -15.85 -4.39 21.04
N ASN A 245 -15.05 -4.08 22.06
CA ASN A 245 -13.67 -4.57 22.20
C ASN A 245 -12.82 -4.36 20.93
N LEU A 246 -12.71 -3.11 20.49
CA LEU A 246 -11.90 -2.73 19.33
C LEU A 246 -10.47 -2.41 19.73
N ARG A 247 -9.52 -2.71 18.83
CA ARG A 247 -8.12 -2.32 18.89
C ARG A 247 -7.77 -1.42 17.71
N ALA A 248 -6.70 -0.66 17.86
CA ALA A 248 -6.17 0.24 16.86
C ALA A 248 -4.66 0.01 16.69
N TYR A 249 -4.24 -0.22 15.45
CA TYR A 249 -2.85 -0.15 15.06
C TYR A 249 -2.60 1.18 14.35
N SER A 250 -1.79 2.03 14.97
CA SER A 250 -1.49 3.38 14.48
C SER A 250 -0.05 3.47 14.02
N VAL A 251 0.19 4.13 12.88
CA VAL A 251 1.53 4.43 12.36
C VAL A 251 1.62 5.92 12.06
N ASN A 252 2.50 6.60 12.78
CA ASN A 252 2.83 8.01 12.53
C ASN A 252 4.09 8.09 11.66
N PHE A 253 4.01 8.83 10.55
CA PHE A 253 5.09 9.06 9.60
C PHE A 253 5.49 10.55 9.65
N PRO A 254 6.47 10.94 10.50
CA PRO A 254 6.82 12.35 10.69
C PRO A 254 7.24 13.05 9.40
N SER A 255 8.07 12.38 8.56
CA SER A 255 8.57 12.94 7.30
C SER A 255 7.47 13.20 6.27
N LEU A 256 6.35 12.47 6.36
CA LEU A 256 5.21 12.59 5.45
C LEU A 256 4.07 13.44 6.03
N LYS A 257 4.21 13.92 7.28
CA LYS A 257 3.14 14.55 8.08
C LYS A 257 1.87 13.71 8.06
N ARG A 258 2.02 12.38 8.15
CA ARG A 258 0.94 11.42 7.91
C ARG A 258 0.71 10.55 9.13
N THR A 259 -0.56 10.25 9.43
CA THR A 259 -0.94 9.28 10.47
C THR A 259 -1.99 8.33 9.92
N LEU A 260 -1.66 7.04 9.91
CA LEU A 260 -2.56 5.93 9.59
C LEU A 260 -3.03 5.31 10.90
N GLN A 261 -4.33 5.03 11.03
CA GLN A 261 -4.89 4.22 12.11
C GLN A 261 -5.83 3.19 11.53
N ILE A 262 -5.52 1.90 11.71
CA ILE A 262 -6.37 0.77 11.32
C ILE A 262 -7.07 0.26 12.57
N VAL A 263 -8.40 0.22 12.55
CA VAL A 263 -9.24 -0.21 13.68
C VAL A 263 -9.87 -1.56 13.36
N PHE A 264 -9.81 -2.48 14.32
CA PHE A 264 -10.21 -3.87 14.12
C PHE A 264 -10.70 -4.52 15.42
N GLN A 265 -11.46 -5.61 15.29
CA GLN A 265 -11.96 -6.39 16.42
C GLN A 265 -10.82 -7.07 17.18
N ALA A 266 -10.89 -7.12 18.51
CA ALA A 266 -9.86 -7.77 19.33
C ALA A 266 -9.84 -9.29 19.20
N GLU A 267 -10.90 -9.91 18.69
CA GLU A 267 -11.07 -11.36 18.60
C GLU A 267 -10.89 -11.86 17.17
N GLU A 268 -10.47 -13.11 17.02
CA GLU A 268 -10.31 -13.76 15.71
C GLU A 268 -11.64 -13.79 14.94
N PRO A 269 -11.63 -13.52 13.62
CA PRO A 269 -10.46 -13.36 12.75
C PRO A 269 -9.94 -11.91 12.64
N TYR A 270 -10.20 -11.06 13.64
CA TYR A 270 -9.75 -9.67 13.74
C TYR A 270 -10.32 -8.80 12.61
N LEU A 271 -11.66 -8.71 12.50
CA LEU A 271 -12.31 -7.95 11.41
C LEU A 271 -11.90 -6.49 11.46
N ILE A 272 -11.47 -5.97 10.31
CA ILE A 272 -11.13 -4.56 10.16
C ILE A 272 -12.44 -3.78 10.14
N GLU A 273 -12.71 -2.97 11.16
CA GLU A 273 -13.86 -2.08 11.16
C GLU A 273 -13.68 -0.87 10.25
N GLY A 274 -12.42 -0.50 10.03
CA GLY A 274 -12.07 0.56 9.11
C GLY A 274 -10.71 1.15 9.40
N TRP A 275 -10.43 2.28 8.76
CA TRP A 275 -9.20 3.02 9.00
C TRP A 275 -9.37 4.51 8.73
N THR A 276 -8.53 5.31 9.38
CA THR A 276 -8.29 6.71 9.03
C THR A 276 -6.88 6.87 8.51
N ASP A 277 -6.70 7.75 7.54
CA ASP A 277 -5.39 8.12 7.01
C ASP A 277 -5.32 9.63 6.76
N ALA A 278 -4.70 10.34 7.70
CA ALA A 278 -4.59 11.80 7.69
C ALA A 278 -3.25 12.22 7.10
N TYR A 279 -3.27 13.01 6.02
CA TYR A 279 -2.06 13.53 5.37
C TYR A 279 -2.32 14.86 4.62
N PRO A 280 -1.27 15.67 4.35
CA PRO A 280 -1.40 16.88 3.53
C PRO A 280 -1.91 16.56 2.14
N SER A 281 -2.95 17.28 1.71
CA SER A 281 -3.44 17.29 0.34
C SER A 281 -2.33 17.68 -0.65
N MET A 282 -2.39 17.09 -1.84
CA MET A 282 -1.47 17.42 -2.94
C MET A 282 -1.67 18.81 -3.54
N SER A 283 -2.81 19.47 -3.31
CA SER A 283 -3.14 20.75 -3.94
C SER A 283 -2.90 21.97 -3.07
N ASP A 284 -3.05 21.84 -1.74
CA ASP A 284 -2.97 22.99 -0.81
C ASP A 284 -2.28 22.69 0.52
N ASP A 285 -1.64 21.52 0.65
CA ASP A 285 -0.94 21.05 1.85
C ASP A 285 -1.76 21.01 3.15
N LYS A 286 -3.07 21.27 3.11
CA LYS A 286 -3.92 21.12 4.28
C LYS A 286 -4.12 19.65 4.58
N VAL A 287 -3.97 19.29 5.84
CA VAL A 287 -4.22 17.93 6.32
C VAL A 287 -5.71 17.63 6.16
N ARG A 288 -5.99 16.56 5.42
CA ARG A 288 -7.32 15.96 5.27
C ARG A 288 -7.22 14.48 5.59
N THR A 289 -8.35 13.90 5.98
CA THR A 289 -8.41 12.51 6.44
C THR A 289 -9.18 11.68 5.44
N THR A 290 -8.54 10.64 4.91
CA THR A 290 -9.26 9.53 4.30
C THR A 290 -9.89 8.70 5.40
N LEU A 291 -11.13 8.30 5.24
CA LEU A 291 -11.87 7.47 6.20
C LEU A 291 -12.61 6.36 5.45
N ALA A 292 -12.37 5.12 5.85
CA ALA A 292 -13.11 3.97 5.34
C ALA A 292 -13.79 3.25 6.49
N ARG A 293 -15.12 3.09 6.45
CA ARG A 293 -15.92 2.41 7.48
C ARG A 293 -16.57 1.17 6.91
N ARG A 294 -16.40 0.02 7.54
CA ARG A 294 -17.02 -1.23 7.10
C ARG A 294 -18.53 -1.14 7.23
N THR A 295 -19.25 -1.48 6.17
CA THR A 295 -20.72 -1.47 6.15
C THR A 295 -21.31 -2.86 5.99
N LYS A 296 -20.59 -3.78 5.34
CA LYS A 296 -21.06 -5.14 5.09
C LYS A 296 -19.89 -6.10 5.02
N THR A 297 -20.11 -7.33 5.43
CA THR A 297 -19.20 -8.45 5.19
C THR A 297 -20.01 -9.68 4.86
N ILE A 298 -19.59 -10.41 3.83
CA ILE A 298 -20.12 -11.71 3.49
C ILE A 298 -18.97 -12.71 3.42
N ARG A 299 -19.30 -13.99 3.57
CA ARG A 299 -18.38 -15.10 3.35
C ARG A 299 -18.93 -15.99 2.26
N GLU A 300 -18.23 -16.06 1.14
CA GLU A 300 -18.75 -16.72 -0.05
C GLU A 300 -17.64 -17.22 -0.96
N LYS A 301 -17.92 -18.29 -1.71
CA LYS A 301 -17.16 -18.72 -2.88
C LYS A 301 -17.49 -17.81 -4.07
N TYR A 302 -17.19 -16.52 -3.96
CA TYR A 302 -17.65 -15.51 -4.93
C TYR A 302 -17.21 -15.82 -6.38
N TRP A 303 -16.12 -16.56 -6.57
CA TRP A 303 -15.67 -17.02 -7.89
C TRP A 303 -16.60 -18.04 -8.56
N GLN A 304 -17.57 -18.60 -7.84
CA GLN A 304 -18.66 -19.43 -8.38
C GLN A 304 -19.96 -18.64 -8.60
N LYS A 305 -19.96 -17.33 -8.29
CA LYS A 305 -21.12 -16.43 -8.32
C LYS A 305 -20.97 -15.41 -9.45
N HIS A 306 -20.94 -15.91 -10.69
CA HIS A 306 -20.72 -15.12 -11.90
C HIS A 306 -21.90 -15.17 -12.89
N GLY A 307 -23.04 -15.72 -12.49
CA GLY A 307 -24.28 -15.72 -13.26
C GLY A 307 -24.97 -14.35 -13.20
N LEU A 308 -25.93 -14.11 -14.11
CA LEU A 308 -26.74 -12.88 -14.09
C LEU A 308 -27.62 -12.82 -12.84
N GLU A 309 -28.10 -13.97 -12.40
CA GLU A 309 -28.88 -14.17 -11.17
C GLU A 309 -28.12 -13.74 -9.91
N ASP A 310 -26.79 -13.83 -9.91
CA ASP A 310 -25.93 -13.45 -8.77
C ASP A 310 -25.82 -11.92 -8.62
N THR A 311 -26.33 -11.14 -9.58
CA THR A 311 -26.35 -9.66 -9.51
C THR A 311 -27.08 -9.17 -8.25
N ALA A 312 -28.07 -9.91 -7.75
CA ALA A 312 -28.75 -9.58 -6.49
C ALA A 312 -27.79 -9.50 -5.28
N MET A 313 -26.73 -10.31 -5.26
CA MET A 313 -25.72 -10.30 -4.19
C MET A 313 -24.95 -8.97 -4.13
N ARG A 314 -24.91 -8.21 -5.23
CA ARG A 314 -24.32 -6.87 -5.24
C ARG A 314 -25.15 -5.88 -4.45
N GLN A 315 -26.47 -5.98 -4.56
CA GLN A 315 -27.40 -5.16 -3.79
C GLN A 315 -27.27 -5.49 -2.30
N GLU A 316 -27.13 -6.77 -1.94
CA GLU A 316 -26.87 -7.18 -0.55
C GLU A 316 -25.57 -6.59 0.02
N LEU A 317 -24.57 -6.44 -0.85
CA LEU A 317 -23.32 -5.77 -0.53
C LEU A 317 -23.43 -4.24 -0.52
N GLY A 318 -24.53 -3.63 -0.97
CA GLY A 318 -24.65 -2.17 -1.10
C GLY A 318 -23.81 -1.60 -2.25
N LEU A 319 -23.64 -2.38 -3.32
CA LEU A 319 -22.95 -1.96 -4.54
C LEU A 319 -23.99 -1.50 -5.57
N GLU A 320 -24.12 -0.20 -5.72
CA GLU A 320 -25.17 0.44 -6.52
C GLU A 320 -24.92 0.45 -8.02
N PHE A 321 -23.68 0.18 -8.47
CA PHE A 321 -23.30 0.28 -9.89
C PHE A 321 -22.88 -1.05 -10.51
N PHE A 322 -23.55 -1.42 -11.59
CA PHE A 322 -22.90 -1.74 -12.87
C PHE A 322 -23.57 -0.90 -13.96
#